data_AF-A0A290Q7R3-F1
#
_entry.id   AF-A0A290Q7R3-F1
#
_cell.length_a   1.000
_cell.length_b   1.000
_cell.length_c   1.000
_cell.angle_alpha   90.00
_cell.angle_beta   90.00
_cell.angle_gamma   90.00
#
_symmetry.space_group_name_H-M   'P 1'
#
loop_
_entity.id
_entity.type
_entity.pdbx_description
1 polymer ?
#
loop_
_entity_poly.entity_id
_entity_poly.type
_entity_poly.pdbx_seq_one_letter_code
_entity_poly.pdbx_strand_id
1 'polypeptide(L)'
;MTILANILLGLAAFLYLVPLQIFLRQPIVHSGHAAGGVIAFVFVTIPLWVTIFLAWCVPLSRGQFDWLGGGRGWQSLVLFVTFLALTFVTSLAAMLREDPQIPWALRPVMTWGIYVLPPLAILASFALLNPSLEVPTSVARWTLSFCGVVALIPSLGMGVQWLVWQEKRAVEAAEARVAFEDQNVRSLVAEVEALDPIKDLGRLLGHAASNRFDAPRSLATTKIQTNPTLQEELALKLTNEWSLEALGYLELNDAPDNAALALPVRTALESLAPWIAREVSNSNHFWPETYASETQMALAVADKFSPYGIDYVAAVKAWRAAFNHPNTKEARLMAPRLIDEWLASRAATEKSPARATSRR
;
A
#
# COMPACT_ATOMS: atom_id res chain seq x y z
N MET A 1 42.41 25.32 -12.89
CA MET A 1 40.93 25.28 -12.87
C MET A 1 40.29 25.61 -14.22
N THR A 2 40.66 26.68 -14.95
CA THR A 2 40.05 26.97 -16.28
C THR A 2 40.21 25.83 -17.29
N ILE A 3 41.41 25.25 -17.38
CA ILE A 3 41.71 24.16 -18.32
C ILE A 3 40.78 22.97 -18.07
N LEU A 4 40.63 22.56 -16.80
CA LEU A 4 39.72 21.48 -16.42
C LEU A 4 38.26 21.79 -16.79
N ALA A 5 37.78 23.01 -16.54
CA ALA A 5 36.42 23.40 -16.91
C ALA A 5 36.20 23.41 -18.44
N ASN A 6 37.20 23.84 -19.22
CA ASN A 6 37.15 23.76 -20.69
C ASN A 6 37.16 22.30 -21.17
N ILE A 7 37.92 21.39 -20.53
CA ILE A 7 37.87 19.95 -20.82
C ILE A 7 36.47 19.40 -20.54
N LEU A 8 35.85 19.77 -19.42
CA LEU A 8 34.48 19.37 -19.07
C LEU A 8 33.45 19.87 -20.10
N LEU A 9 33.56 21.13 -20.56
CA LEU A 9 32.70 21.65 -21.62
C LEU A 9 32.96 20.99 -22.97
N GLY A 10 34.21 20.64 -23.28
CA GLY A 10 34.55 19.85 -24.46
C GLY A 10 33.91 18.47 -24.44
N LEU A 11 33.93 17.81 -23.27
CA LEU A 11 33.23 16.54 -23.06
C LEU A 11 31.71 16.69 -23.18
N ALA A 12 31.13 17.75 -22.61
CA ALA A 12 29.71 18.07 -22.77
C ALA A 12 29.34 18.26 -24.25
N ALA A 13 30.14 19.03 -25.00
CA ALA A 13 29.95 19.22 -26.44
C ALA A 13 30.04 17.89 -27.21
N PHE A 14 31.01 17.03 -26.87
CA PHE A 14 31.12 15.69 -27.45
C PHE A 14 29.88 14.84 -27.17
N LEU A 15 29.43 14.77 -25.91
CA LEU A 15 28.22 14.04 -25.52
C LEU A 15 26.96 14.58 -26.24
N TYR A 16 26.86 15.89 -26.42
CA TYR A 16 25.76 16.52 -27.14
C TYR A 16 25.79 16.25 -28.64
N LEU A 17 26.95 16.34 -29.29
CA LEU A 17 27.10 16.25 -30.74
C LEU A 17 27.11 14.82 -31.28
N VAL A 18 27.60 13.86 -30.48
CA VAL A 18 27.79 12.47 -30.94
C VAL A 18 26.71 11.55 -30.37
N PRO A 19 26.79 11.03 -29.12
CA PRO A 19 25.86 10.02 -28.66
C PRO A 19 24.43 10.55 -28.62
N LEU A 20 24.21 11.79 -28.14
CA LEU A 20 22.87 12.35 -28.06
C LEU A 20 22.22 12.50 -29.45
N GLN A 21 22.95 12.97 -30.47
CA GLN A 21 22.40 13.07 -31.83
C GLN A 21 22.10 11.71 -32.45
N ILE A 22 22.92 10.69 -32.18
CA ILE A 22 22.66 9.31 -32.62
C ILE A 22 21.34 8.83 -32.01
N PHE A 23 21.14 9.01 -30.71
CA PHE A 23 19.88 8.64 -30.05
C PHE A 23 18.69 9.43 -30.58
N LEU A 24 18.84 10.74 -30.78
CA LEU A 24 17.78 11.57 -31.34
C LEU A 24 17.43 11.24 -32.80
N ARG A 25 18.23 10.44 -33.52
CA ARG A 25 17.86 9.99 -34.87
C ARG A 25 17.16 8.64 -34.89
N GLN A 26 17.21 7.88 -33.81
CA GLN A 26 16.55 6.58 -33.72
C GLN A 26 15.05 6.78 -33.45
N PRO A 27 14.15 6.18 -34.25
CA PRO A 27 12.72 6.20 -33.94
C PRO A 27 12.47 5.43 -32.64
N ILE A 28 11.59 5.95 -31.79
CA ILE A 28 11.21 5.28 -30.55
C ILE A 28 10.27 4.13 -30.93
N VAL A 29 10.81 2.92 -31.01
CA VAL A 29 10.01 1.72 -31.34
C VAL A 29 9.06 1.44 -30.17
N HIS A 30 7.75 1.64 -30.38
CA HIS A 30 6.67 1.47 -29.39
C HIS A 30 6.42 0.00 -28.96
N SER A 31 7.37 -0.91 -29.22
CA SER A 31 7.30 -2.30 -28.74
C SER A 31 7.74 -2.38 -27.27
N GLY A 32 7.43 -3.48 -26.57
CA GLY A 32 7.81 -3.71 -25.16
C GLY A 32 9.31 -3.58 -24.81
N HIS A 33 10.17 -3.28 -25.78
CA HIS A 33 11.58 -2.92 -25.61
C HIS A 33 11.84 -1.39 -25.50
N ALA A 34 10.80 -0.55 -25.48
CA ALA A 34 10.91 0.92 -25.35
C ALA A 34 11.67 1.38 -24.09
N ALA A 35 11.70 0.55 -23.03
CA ALA A 35 12.46 0.83 -21.81
C ALA A 35 13.98 0.99 -22.07
N GLY A 36 14.54 0.25 -23.04
CA GLY A 36 15.97 0.32 -23.36
C GLY A 36 16.40 1.67 -23.93
N GLY A 37 15.57 2.27 -24.79
CA GLY A 37 15.83 3.59 -25.37
C GLY A 37 15.78 4.71 -24.33
N VAL A 38 14.82 4.64 -23.41
CA VAL A 38 14.70 5.57 -22.28
C VAL A 38 15.91 5.52 -21.37
N ILE A 39 16.33 4.31 -20.98
CA ILE A 39 17.50 4.12 -20.10
C ILE A 39 18.77 4.64 -20.77
N ALA A 40 18.99 4.30 -22.04
CA ALA A 40 20.14 4.77 -22.79
C ALA A 40 20.18 6.30 -22.90
N PHE A 41 19.02 6.95 -23.01
CA PHE A 41 18.91 8.40 -23.04
C PHE A 41 19.35 9.05 -21.72
N VAL A 42 18.89 8.51 -20.59
CA VAL A 42 19.29 8.95 -19.24
C VAL A 42 20.80 8.84 -19.03
N PHE A 43 21.42 7.78 -19.55
CA PHE A 43 22.87 7.59 -19.50
C PHE A 43 23.68 8.61 -20.32
N VAL A 44 23.05 9.34 -21.25
CA VAL A 44 23.73 10.41 -22.02
C VAL A 44 23.41 11.79 -21.46
N THR A 45 22.15 12.07 -21.12
CA THR A 45 21.76 13.42 -20.65
C THR A 45 22.24 13.73 -19.25
N ILE A 46 22.26 12.76 -18.32
CA ILE A 46 22.78 13.03 -16.97
C ILE A 46 24.26 13.39 -17.02
N PRO A 47 25.18 12.60 -17.64
CA PRO A 47 26.58 12.99 -17.73
C PRO A 47 26.82 14.31 -18.48
N LEU A 48 26.03 14.59 -19.52
CA LEU A 48 26.06 15.86 -20.23
C LEU A 48 25.82 17.04 -19.27
N TRP A 49 24.73 17.00 -18.50
CA TRP A 49 24.43 18.10 -17.59
C TRP A 49 25.36 18.14 -16.38
N VAL A 50 25.82 17.00 -15.88
CA VAL A 50 26.80 16.94 -14.77
C VAL A 50 28.11 17.60 -15.17
N THR A 51 28.61 17.35 -16.39
CA THR A 51 29.85 17.99 -16.88
C THR A 51 29.70 19.50 -17.03
N ILE A 52 28.55 20.00 -17.51
CA ILE A 52 28.24 21.43 -17.56
C ILE A 52 28.16 22.03 -16.15
N PHE A 53 27.47 21.38 -15.22
CA PHE A 53 27.32 21.85 -13.83
C PHE A 53 28.68 21.94 -13.11
N LEU A 54 29.53 20.92 -13.25
CA LEU A 54 30.89 20.95 -12.70
C LEU A 54 31.73 22.08 -13.33
N ALA A 55 31.54 22.37 -14.62
CA ALA A 55 32.18 23.51 -15.26
C ALA A 55 31.69 24.85 -14.69
N TRP A 56 30.43 24.97 -14.24
CA TRP A 56 29.89 26.17 -13.58
C TRP A 56 30.50 26.46 -12.20
N CYS A 57 31.06 25.46 -11.51
CA CYS A 57 31.72 25.68 -10.22
C CYS A 57 32.92 26.63 -10.32
N VAL A 58 33.63 26.64 -11.45
CA VAL A 58 34.78 27.53 -11.67
C VAL A 58 34.37 29.02 -11.79
N PRO A 59 33.46 29.43 -12.69
CA PRO A 59 32.99 30.82 -12.75
C PRO A 59 32.26 31.24 -11.47
N LEU A 60 31.61 30.32 -10.76
CA LEU A 60 31.04 30.56 -9.42
C LEU A 60 32.12 30.90 -8.39
N SER A 61 33.21 30.14 -8.32
CA SER A 61 34.33 30.44 -7.42
C SER A 61 35.00 31.80 -7.72
N ARG A 62 34.82 32.32 -8.93
CA ARG A 62 35.39 33.61 -9.40
C ARG A 62 34.46 34.81 -9.25
N GLY A 63 33.25 34.64 -8.72
CA GLY A 63 32.29 35.75 -8.64
C GLY A 63 31.62 36.13 -9.95
N GLN A 64 31.71 35.31 -11.00
CA GLN A 64 31.05 35.64 -12.26
C GLN A 64 29.51 35.53 -12.19
N PHE A 65 28.98 34.97 -11.10
CA PHE A 65 27.55 34.90 -10.80
C PHE A 65 27.05 35.94 -9.79
N ASP A 66 27.83 36.97 -9.47
CA ASP A 66 27.43 37.99 -8.48
C ASP A 66 26.22 38.82 -8.93
N TRP A 67 25.87 38.79 -10.22
CA TRP A 67 24.66 39.40 -10.78
C TRP A 67 23.36 38.70 -10.35
N LEU A 68 23.41 37.46 -9.86
CA LEU A 68 22.25 36.77 -9.29
C LEU A 68 21.84 37.35 -7.93
N GLY A 69 22.68 38.21 -7.33
CA GLY A 69 22.51 38.73 -5.99
C GLY A 69 22.67 37.65 -4.90
N GLY A 70 22.50 38.06 -3.65
CA GLY A 70 22.61 37.17 -2.49
C GLY A 70 24.03 36.66 -2.19
N GLY A 71 24.14 35.80 -1.18
CA GLY A 71 25.40 35.15 -0.81
C GLY A 71 25.76 33.95 -1.70
N ARG A 72 27.00 33.44 -1.57
CA ARG A 72 27.50 32.28 -2.33
C ARG A 72 26.61 31.03 -2.22
N GLY A 73 26.00 30.81 -1.06
CA GLY A 73 25.07 29.69 -0.84
C GLY A 73 23.81 29.79 -1.71
N TRP A 74 23.22 30.99 -1.81
CA TRP A 74 22.05 31.24 -2.66
C TRP A 74 22.38 31.06 -4.15
N GLN A 75 23.50 31.62 -4.61
CA GLN A 75 23.97 31.44 -6.00
C GLN A 75 24.18 29.96 -6.35
N SER A 76 24.77 29.20 -5.42
CA SER A 76 24.97 27.75 -5.59
C SER A 76 23.63 27.01 -5.69
N LEU A 77 22.65 27.36 -4.86
CA LEU A 77 21.31 26.78 -4.90
C LEU A 77 20.60 27.09 -6.22
N VAL A 78 20.64 28.34 -6.70
CA VAL A 78 20.04 28.74 -7.97
C VAL A 78 20.65 27.96 -9.14
N LEU A 79 21.97 27.82 -9.19
CA LEU A 79 22.65 27.04 -10.23
C LEU A 79 22.31 25.55 -10.14
N PHE A 80 22.22 25.00 -8.94
CA PHE A 80 21.84 23.60 -8.73
C PHE A 80 20.40 23.34 -9.18
N VAL A 81 19.44 24.18 -8.79
CA VAL A 81 18.04 24.11 -9.25
C VAL A 81 17.95 24.27 -10.77
N THR A 82 18.71 25.20 -11.35
CA THR A 82 18.78 25.38 -12.81
C THR A 82 19.31 24.13 -13.51
N PHE A 83 20.37 23.51 -12.98
CA PHE A 83 20.91 22.24 -13.47
C PHE A 83 19.88 21.12 -13.42
N LEU A 84 19.17 20.96 -12.29
CA LEU A 84 18.13 19.94 -12.15
C LEU A 84 17.00 20.15 -13.15
N ALA A 85 16.52 21.40 -13.28
CA ALA A 85 15.45 21.75 -14.21
C ALA A 85 15.86 21.48 -15.67
N LEU A 86 17.08 21.87 -16.07
CA LEU A 86 17.59 21.62 -17.41
C LEU A 86 17.75 20.13 -17.71
N THR A 87 18.30 19.38 -16.76
CA THR A 87 18.43 17.92 -16.86
C THR A 87 17.06 17.27 -17.03
N PHE A 88 16.11 17.64 -16.18
CA PHE A 88 14.76 17.10 -16.19
C PHE A 88 14.01 17.42 -17.48
N VAL A 89 13.94 18.70 -17.89
CA VAL A 89 13.21 19.13 -19.09
C VAL A 89 13.81 18.52 -20.35
N THR A 90 15.13 18.54 -20.52
CA THR A 90 15.74 17.97 -21.72
C THR A 90 15.62 16.44 -21.76
N SER A 91 15.68 15.77 -20.60
CA SER A 91 15.43 14.33 -20.50
C SER A 91 14.01 13.98 -20.92
N LEU A 92 13.01 14.66 -20.36
CA LEU A 92 11.61 14.44 -20.72
C LEU A 92 11.29 14.84 -22.16
N ALA A 93 11.81 15.98 -22.64
CA ALA A 93 11.56 16.45 -23.99
C ALA A 93 11.97 15.43 -25.04
N ALA A 94 13.08 14.75 -24.82
CA ALA A 94 13.55 13.72 -25.72
C ALA A 94 12.86 12.37 -25.51
N MET A 95 12.60 11.96 -24.26
CA MET A 95 11.89 10.71 -23.97
C MET A 95 10.47 10.72 -24.55
N LEU A 96 9.77 11.84 -24.41
CA LEU A 96 8.36 11.93 -24.78
C LEU A 96 8.16 12.39 -26.22
N ARG A 97 9.22 12.70 -26.99
CA ARG A 97 9.14 13.41 -28.28
C ARG A 97 8.17 12.79 -29.31
N GLU A 98 7.93 11.48 -29.24
CA GLU A 98 7.04 10.71 -30.12
C GLU A 98 5.76 10.24 -29.40
N ASP A 99 5.61 10.53 -28.11
CA ASP A 99 4.46 10.14 -27.29
C ASP A 99 3.25 11.05 -27.63
N PRO A 100 2.08 10.49 -27.98
CA PRO A 100 0.88 11.29 -28.23
C PRO A 100 0.31 11.95 -26.97
N GLN A 101 0.63 11.45 -25.77
CA GLN A 101 0.07 11.90 -24.48
C GLN A 101 1.00 12.87 -23.74
N ILE A 102 1.47 13.88 -24.47
CA ILE A 102 2.43 14.86 -23.95
C ILE A 102 1.79 15.68 -22.82
N PRO A 103 2.42 15.71 -21.62
CA PRO A 103 2.04 16.62 -20.54
C PRO A 103 1.98 18.07 -21.01
N TRP A 104 0.90 18.78 -20.68
CA TRP A 104 0.66 20.12 -21.20
C TRP A 104 1.78 21.10 -20.84
N ALA A 105 2.40 20.92 -19.67
CA ALA A 105 3.49 21.75 -19.18
C ALA A 105 4.77 21.64 -20.03
N LEU A 106 4.99 20.48 -20.67
CA LEU A 106 6.19 20.22 -21.47
C LEU A 106 6.02 20.61 -22.94
N ARG A 107 4.79 20.66 -23.45
CA ARG A 107 4.48 20.95 -24.87
C ARG A 107 5.24 22.15 -25.45
N PRO A 108 5.37 23.30 -24.75
CA PRO A 108 6.02 24.48 -25.34
C PRO A 108 7.51 24.30 -25.62
N VAL A 109 8.19 23.41 -24.89
CA VAL A 109 9.65 23.22 -24.95
C VAL A 109 10.06 21.90 -25.58
N MET A 110 9.11 21.01 -25.85
CA MET A 110 9.39 19.63 -26.19
C MET A 110 10.12 19.44 -27.53
N THR A 111 9.72 20.19 -28.56
CA THR A 111 10.24 20.00 -29.92
C THR A 111 11.64 20.57 -30.11
N TRP A 112 12.01 21.59 -29.33
CA TRP A 112 13.25 22.35 -29.51
C TRP A 112 14.16 22.34 -28.29
N GLY A 113 13.64 22.07 -27.09
CA GLY A 113 14.36 22.21 -25.83
C GLY A 113 15.63 21.36 -25.77
N ILE A 114 15.56 20.11 -26.23
CA ILE A 114 16.73 19.22 -26.31
C ILE A 114 17.77 19.69 -27.33
N TYR A 115 17.37 20.38 -28.39
CA TYR A 115 18.26 20.85 -29.47
C TYR A 115 18.87 22.23 -29.19
N VAL A 116 18.25 23.03 -28.31
CA VAL A 116 18.63 24.44 -28.10
C VAL A 116 19.24 24.65 -26.72
N LEU A 117 18.70 24.04 -25.66
CA LEU A 117 19.14 24.33 -24.29
C LEU A 117 20.57 23.86 -23.99
N PRO A 118 20.98 22.61 -24.35
CA PRO A 118 22.36 22.19 -24.12
C PRO A 118 23.42 23.04 -24.85
N PRO A 119 23.32 23.33 -26.17
CA PRO A 119 24.35 24.14 -26.83
C PRO A 119 24.36 25.58 -26.32
N LEU A 120 23.21 26.20 -26.01
CA LEU A 120 23.18 27.53 -25.39
C LEU A 120 23.88 27.54 -24.03
N ALA A 121 23.63 26.53 -23.19
CA ALA A 121 24.29 26.40 -21.90
C ALA A 121 25.81 26.20 -22.06
N ILE A 122 26.25 25.35 -23.00
CA ILE A 122 27.68 25.12 -23.30
C ILE A 122 28.35 26.43 -23.76
N LEU A 123 27.77 27.13 -24.73
CA LEU A 123 28.33 28.36 -25.30
C LEU A 123 28.40 29.49 -24.26
N ALA A 124 27.35 29.69 -23.48
CA ALA A 124 27.35 30.71 -22.43
C ALA A 124 28.37 30.40 -21.33
N SER A 125 28.52 29.12 -20.96
CA SER A 125 29.54 28.66 -20.00
C SER A 125 30.95 28.87 -20.53
N PHE A 126 31.17 28.59 -21.81
CA PHE A 126 32.46 28.78 -22.48
C PHE A 126 32.85 30.27 -22.54
N ALA A 127 31.90 31.16 -22.84
CA ALA A 127 32.11 32.60 -22.83
C ALA A 127 32.46 33.13 -21.43
N LEU A 128 31.79 32.64 -20.37
CA LEU A 128 32.12 33.02 -18.98
C LEU A 128 33.52 32.54 -18.56
N LEU A 129 33.90 31.32 -18.95
CA LEU A 129 35.20 30.74 -18.59
C LEU A 129 36.39 31.40 -19.28
N ASN A 130 36.21 31.97 -20.47
CA ASN A 130 37.28 32.49 -21.33
C ASN A 130 37.07 33.98 -21.65
N PRO A 131 37.46 34.90 -20.74
CA PRO A 131 37.31 36.34 -20.94
C PRO A 131 38.00 36.90 -22.20
N SER A 132 39.00 36.18 -22.73
CA SER A 132 39.73 36.55 -23.95
C SER A 132 38.87 36.52 -25.23
N LEU A 133 37.66 35.98 -25.18
CA LEU A 133 36.75 35.90 -26.32
C LEU A 133 36.02 37.22 -26.60
N GLU A 134 36.22 38.26 -25.77
CA GLU A 134 35.59 39.59 -25.89
C GLU A 134 34.05 39.56 -25.97
N VAL A 135 33.42 38.45 -25.58
CA VAL A 135 31.95 38.33 -25.53
C VAL A 135 31.43 39.17 -24.36
N PRO A 136 30.46 40.08 -24.58
CA PRO A 136 29.88 40.85 -23.49
C PRO A 136 29.29 39.92 -22.42
N THR A 137 29.72 40.10 -21.17
CA THR A 137 29.25 39.26 -20.06
C THR A 137 27.74 39.30 -19.89
N SER A 138 27.09 40.41 -20.27
CA SER A 138 25.63 40.53 -20.31
C SER A 138 24.97 39.47 -21.19
N VAL A 139 25.55 39.15 -22.35
CA VAL A 139 25.00 38.14 -23.27
C VAL A 139 25.01 36.77 -22.62
N ALA A 140 26.16 36.34 -22.07
CA ALA A 140 26.26 35.04 -21.41
C ALA A 140 25.32 34.92 -20.19
N ARG A 141 25.15 36.01 -19.43
CA ARG A 141 24.20 36.08 -18.31
C ARG A 141 22.76 35.91 -18.77
N TRP A 142 22.34 36.66 -19.78
CA TRP A 142 20.99 36.55 -20.35
C TRP A 142 20.73 35.16 -20.92
N THR A 143 21.70 34.56 -21.61
CA THR A 143 21.57 33.20 -22.14
C THR A 143 21.38 32.17 -21.02
N LEU A 144 22.16 32.23 -19.94
CA LEU A 144 21.99 31.30 -18.81
C LEU A 144 20.67 31.54 -18.07
N SER A 145 20.28 32.79 -17.83
CA SER A 145 18.98 33.13 -17.25
C SER A 145 17.83 32.58 -18.09
N PHE A 146 17.90 32.77 -19.41
CA PHE A 146 16.91 32.24 -20.34
C PHE A 146 16.82 30.71 -20.25
N CYS A 147 17.95 30.00 -20.29
CA CYS A 147 17.97 28.55 -20.15
C CYS A 147 17.34 28.11 -18.82
N GLY A 148 17.68 28.76 -17.71
CA GLY A 148 17.13 28.45 -16.40
C GLY A 148 15.62 28.67 -16.31
N VAL A 149 15.12 29.85 -16.74
CA VAL A 149 13.68 30.17 -16.71
C VAL A 149 12.87 29.24 -17.61
N VAL A 150 13.34 29.00 -18.83
CA VAL A 150 12.68 28.11 -19.80
C VAL A 150 12.63 26.67 -19.30
N ALA A 151 13.63 26.20 -18.57
CA ALA A 151 13.61 24.86 -17.99
C ALA A 151 12.78 24.78 -16.69
N LEU A 152 12.77 25.84 -15.89
CA LEU A 152 12.08 25.85 -14.60
C LEU A 152 10.55 25.85 -14.78
N ILE A 153 10.01 26.63 -15.72
CA ILE A 153 8.55 26.75 -15.93
C ILE A 153 7.90 25.39 -16.24
N PRO A 154 8.37 24.59 -17.23
CA PRO A 154 7.84 23.25 -17.48
C PRO A 154 8.05 22.30 -16.31
N SER A 155 9.19 22.38 -15.61
CA SER A 155 9.47 21.53 -14.45
C SER A 155 8.44 21.75 -13.33
N LEU A 156 8.11 23.00 -13.02
CA LEU A 156 7.08 23.34 -12.04
C LEU A 156 5.68 22.94 -12.53
N GLY A 157 5.37 23.19 -13.81
CA GLY A 157 4.10 22.78 -14.40
C GLY A 157 3.89 21.26 -14.37
N MET A 158 4.96 20.48 -14.57
CA MET A 158 4.94 19.02 -14.40
C MET A 158 4.66 18.60 -12.96
N GLY A 159 5.25 19.30 -11.98
CA GLY A 159 4.95 19.08 -10.57
C GLY A 159 3.47 19.30 -10.24
N VAL A 160 2.90 20.41 -10.72
CA VAL A 160 1.46 20.70 -10.57
C VAL A 160 0.60 19.63 -11.26
N GLN A 161 0.94 19.26 -12.50
CA GLN A 161 0.20 18.24 -13.24
C GLN A 161 0.26 16.88 -12.53
N TRP A 162 1.42 16.50 -11.97
CA TRP A 162 1.57 15.26 -11.21
C TRP A 162 0.71 15.25 -9.95
N LEU A 163 0.64 16.36 -9.21
CA LEU A 163 -0.25 16.48 -8.04
C LEU A 163 -1.72 16.31 -8.42
N VAL A 164 -2.18 16.99 -9.48
CA VAL A 164 -3.56 16.87 -9.98
C VAL A 164 -3.87 15.42 -10.41
N TRP A 165 -2.90 14.75 -11.02
CA TRP A 165 -3.05 13.35 -11.43
C TRP A 165 -3.09 12.38 -10.23
N GLN A 166 -2.30 12.62 -9.19
CA GLN A 166 -2.34 11.85 -7.95
C GLN A 166 -3.71 11.97 -7.27
N GLU A 167 -4.25 13.18 -7.19
CA GLU A 167 -5.58 13.41 -6.61
C GLU A 167 -6.67 12.68 -7.40
N LYS A 168 -6.67 12.80 -8.73
CA LYS A 168 -7.63 12.09 -9.59
C LYS A 168 -7.56 10.58 -9.38
N ARG A 169 -6.35 10.01 -9.36
CA ARG A 169 -6.15 8.59 -9.12
C ARG A 169 -6.62 8.14 -7.73
N ALA A 170 -6.41 8.98 -6.70
CA ALA A 170 -6.88 8.67 -5.35
C ALA A 170 -8.41 8.64 -5.29
N VAL A 171 -9.08 9.60 -5.96
CA VAL A 171 -10.55 9.65 -6.06
C VAL A 171 -11.08 8.45 -6.85
N GLU A 172 -10.54 8.18 -8.04
CA GLU A 172 -10.93 7.03 -8.87
C GLU A 172 -10.74 5.69 -8.11
N ALA A 173 -9.64 5.55 -7.37
CA ALA A 173 -9.39 4.36 -6.56
C ALA A 173 -10.36 4.24 -5.39
N ALA A 174 -10.77 5.35 -4.76
CA ALA A 174 -11.77 5.35 -3.71
C ALA A 174 -13.16 4.99 -4.25
N GLU A 175 -13.57 5.59 -5.38
CA GLU A 175 -14.82 5.28 -6.06
C GLU A 175 -14.88 3.81 -6.49
N ALA A 176 -13.79 3.29 -7.05
CA ALA A 176 -13.70 1.88 -7.44
C ALA A 176 -13.82 0.93 -6.24
N ARG A 177 -13.29 1.30 -5.08
CA ARG A 177 -13.43 0.51 -3.84
C ARG A 177 -14.87 0.49 -3.35
N VAL A 178 -15.53 1.64 -3.30
CA VAL A 178 -16.94 1.74 -2.90
C VAL A 178 -17.83 0.93 -3.86
N ALA A 179 -17.63 1.09 -5.17
CA ALA A 179 -18.39 0.34 -6.17
C ALA A 179 -18.18 -1.18 -6.06
N PHE A 180 -16.94 -1.62 -5.79
CA PHE A 180 -16.63 -3.02 -5.56
C PHE A 180 -17.27 -3.55 -4.28
N GLU A 181 -17.22 -2.79 -3.18
CA GLU A 181 -17.86 -3.17 -1.91
C GLU A 181 -19.38 -3.26 -2.07
N ASP A 182 -20.02 -2.29 -2.74
CA ASP A 182 -21.46 -2.31 -3.03
C ASP A 182 -21.84 -3.53 -3.87
N GLN A 183 -21.06 -3.83 -4.92
CA GLN A 183 -21.30 -5.00 -5.76
C GLN A 183 -21.14 -6.29 -4.95
N ASN A 184 -20.14 -6.37 -4.08
CA ASN A 184 -19.90 -7.52 -3.22
C ASN A 184 -21.05 -7.72 -2.22
N VAL A 185 -21.52 -6.65 -1.56
CA VAL A 185 -22.68 -6.71 -0.65
C VAL A 185 -23.93 -7.17 -1.40
N ARG A 186 -24.20 -6.64 -2.59
CA ARG A 186 -25.34 -7.08 -3.42
C ARG A 186 -25.24 -8.56 -3.78
N SER A 187 -24.05 -9.03 -4.13
CA SER A 187 -23.81 -10.45 -4.43
C SER A 187 -24.08 -11.35 -3.23
N LEU A 188 -23.61 -10.95 -2.04
CA LEU A 188 -23.84 -11.70 -0.81
C LEU A 188 -25.31 -11.71 -0.40
N VAL A 189 -26.02 -10.59 -0.56
CA VAL A 189 -27.47 -10.52 -0.31
C VAL A 189 -28.20 -11.48 -1.25
N ALA A 190 -27.92 -11.44 -2.56
CA ALA A 190 -28.54 -12.33 -3.54
C ALA A 190 -28.23 -13.82 -3.26
N GLU A 191 -27.02 -14.14 -2.81
CA GLU A 191 -26.66 -15.49 -2.36
C GLU A 191 -27.54 -15.91 -1.18
N VAL A 192 -27.61 -15.10 -0.12
CA VAL A 192 -28.43 -15.38 1.06
C VAL A 192 -29.92 -15.49 0.70
N GLU A 193 -30.43 -14.68 -0.22
CA GLU A 193 -31.81 -14.77 -0.73
C GLU A 193 -32.10 -16.13 -1.37
N ALA A 194 -31.13 -16.73 -2.06
CA ALA A 194 -31.28 -18.00 -2.76
C ALA A 194 -31.20 -19.25 -1.84
N LEU A 195 -30.59 -19.14 -0.64
CA LEU A 195 -30.39 -20.27 0.27
C LEU A 195 -31.71 -20.74 0.94
N ASP A 196 -31.90 -22.03 1.12
CA ASP A 196 -33.06 -22.57 1.83
C ASP A 196 -32.76 -22.72 3.35
N PRO A 197 -33.65 -22.24 4.25
CA PRO A 197 -33.39 -22.24 5.69
C PRO A 197 -33.30 -23.63 6.33
N ILE A 198 -33.78 -24.68 5.65
CA ILE A 198 -33.72 -26.07 6.11
C ILE A 198 -32.53 -26.77 5.45
N LYS A 199 -32.40 -26.69 4.12
CA LYS A 199 -31.38 -27.44 3.38
C LYS A 199 -29.98 -26.82 3.49
N ASP A 200 -29.90 -25.50 3.54
CA ASP A 200 -28.65 -24.75 3.46
C ASP A 200 -28.29 -24.05 4.79
N LEU A 201 -28.82 -24.55 5.92
CA LEU A 201 -28.65 -23.91 7.23
C LEU A 201 -27.17 -23.63 7.56
N GLY A 202 -26.25 -24.56 7.26
CA GLY A 202 -24.82 -24.36 7.53
C GLY A 202 -24.25 -23.11 6.86
N ARG A 203 -24.61 -22.87 5.60
CA ARG A 203 -24.19 -21.67 4.85
C ARG A 203 -24.83 -20.40 5.41
N LEU A 204 -26.11 -20.47 5.78
CA LEU A 204 -26.81 -19.36 6.42
C LEU A 204 -26.17 -18.99 7.76
N LEU A 205 -25.77 -19.98 8.58
CA LEU A 205 -25.07 -19.75 9.84
C LEU A 205 -23.75 -19.00 9.60
N GLY A 206 -23.00 -19.37 8.56
CA GLY A 206 -21.77 -18.66 8.16
C GLY A 206 -22.02 -17.19 7.82
N HIS A 207 -23.08 -16.87 7.09
CA HIS A 207 -23.45 -15.48 6.80
C HIS A 207 -23.95 -14.73 8.05
N ALA A 208 -24.67 -15.40 8.95
CA ALA A 208 -25.19 -14.81 10.18
C ALA A 208 -24.09 -14.57 11.24
N ALA A 209 -23.01 -15.38 11.22
CA ALA A 209 -21.83 -15.23 12.06
C ALA A 209 -20.86 -14.14 11.58
N SER A 210 -20.95 -13.71 10.32
CA SER A 210 -20.03 -12.73 9.73
C SER A 210 -20.27 -11.31 10.25
N ASN A 211 -19.26 -10.67 10.81
CA ASN A 211 -19.32 -9.28 11.28
C ASN A 211 -19.07 -8.23 10.17
N ARG A 212 -18.84 -8.66 8.92
CA ARG A 212 -18.33 -7.79 7.86
C ARG A 212 -19.40 -6.88 7.25
N PHE A 213 -20.63 -7.37 7.09
CA PHE A 213 -21.70 -6.65 6.40
C PHE A 213 -23.07 -6.89 7.06
N ASP A 214 -23.73 -5.81 7.47
CA ASP A 214 -25.00 -5.88 8.21
C ASP A 214 -26.17 -6.45 7.40
N ALA A 215 -26.28 -6.05 6.13
CA ALA A 215 -27.39 -6.44 5.27
C ALA A 215 -27.49 -7.97 5.04
N PRO A 216 -26.46 -8.67 4.52
CA PRO A 216 -26.54 -10.12 4.34
C PRO A 216 -26.65 -10.87 5.68
N ARG A 217 -26.02 -10.36 6.76
CA ARG A 217 -26.12 -10.94 8.10
C ARG A 217 -27.55 -10.93 8.61
N SER A 218 -28.19 -9.75 8.64
CA SER A 218 -29.56 -9.59 9.13
C SER A 218 -30.57 -10.41 8.32
N LEU A 219 -30.39 -10.48 7.00
CA LEU A 219 -31.19 -11.32 6.14
C LEU A 219 -30.99 -12.81 6.48
N ALA A 220 -29.75 -13.26 6.65
CA ALA A 220 -29.44 -14.64 7.01
C ALA A 220 -30.05 -15.01 8.38
N THR A 221 -29.89 -14.17 9.40
CA THR A 221 -30.50 -14.36 10.72
C THR A 221 -32.02 -14.48 10.63
N THR A 222 -32.67 -13.60 9.86
CA THR A 222 -34.13 -13.64 9.66
C THR A 222 -34.56 -14.95 9.01
N LYS A 223 -33.83 -15.43 7.99
CA LYS A 223 -34.15 -16.70 7.33
C LYS A 223 -33.92 -17.91 8.24
N ILE A 224 -32.85 -17.92 9.03
CA ILE A 224 -32.58 -18.99 10.00
C ILE A 224 -33.76 -19.14 10.98
N GLN A 225 -34.32 -18.02 11.45
CA GLN A 225 -35.45 -18.01 12.38
C GLN A 225 -36.76 -18.54 11.80
N THR A 226 -36.88 -18.69 10.46
CA THR A 226 -38.06 -19.32 9.85
C THR A 226 -37.97 -20.85 9.81
N ASN A 227 -36.83 -21.45 10.19
CA ASN A 227 -36.68 -22.89 10.26
C ASN A 227 -37.43 -23.44 11.50
N PRO A 228 -38.48 -24.26 11.32
CA PRO A 228 -39.29 -24.78 12.43
C PRO A 228 -38.54 -25.81 13.31
N THR A 229 -37.47 -26.42 12.79
CA THR A 229 -36.62 -27.41 13.49
C THR A 229 -35.24 -26.84 13.80
N LEU A 230 -35.16 -25.51 13.97
CA LEU A 230 -33.89 -24.81 14.19
C LEU A 230 -33.12 -25.36 15.40
N GLN A 231 -33.82 -25.72 16.47
CA GLN A 231 -33.21 -26.22 17.70
C GLN A 231 -32.47 -27.54 17.45
N GLU A 232 -33.12 -28.53 16.82
CA GLU A 232 -32.51 -29.82 16.52
C GLU A 232 -31.38 -29.69 15.49
N GLU A 233 -31.58 -28.86 14.47
CA GLU A 233 -30.57 -28.63 13.44
C GLU A 233 -29.32 -27.92 14.01
N LEU A 234 -29.47 -26.92 14.89
CA LEU A 234 -28.33 -26.29 15.57
C LEU A 234 -27.54 -27.30 16.41
N ALA A 235 -28.23 -28.16 17.17
CA ALA A 235 -27.58 -29.23 17.93
C ALA A 235 -26.79 -30.18 17.00
N LEU A 236 -27.34 -30.50 15.83
CA LEU A 236 -26.65 -31.31 14.82
C LEU A 236 -25.43 -30.57 14.23
N LYS A 237 -25.55 -29.29 13.86
CA LYS A 237 -24.43 -28.50 13.28
C LYS A 237 -23.29 -28.29 14.27
N LEU A 238 -23.58 -28.13 15.55
CA LEU A 238 -22.55 -28.06 16.60
C LEU A 238 -21.69 -29.33 16.70
N THR A 239 -22.17 -30.47 16.20
CA THR A 239 -21.49 -31.76 16.31
C THR A 239 -20.91 -32.28 14.99
N ASN A 240 -20.96 -31.49 13.92
CA ASN A 240 -20.41 -31.86 12.61
C ASN A 240 -19.48 -30.78 12.04
N GLU A 241 -19.21 -30.82 10.73
CA GLU A 241 -18.30 -29.90 10.04
C GLU A 241 -18.70 -28.42 10.10
N TRP A 242 -19.95 -28.11 10.44
CA TRP A 242 -20.49 -26.75 10.55
C TRP A 242 -20.41 -26.18 11.98
N SER A 243 -19.58 -26.77 12.84
CA SER A 243 -19.53 -26.42 14.25
C SER A 243 -19.06 -24.98 14.48
N LEU A 244 -18.12 -24.48 13.67
CA LEU A 244 -17.61 -23.11 13.79
C LEU A 244 -18.69 -22.08 13.40
N GLU A 245 -19.42 -22.31 12.33
CA GLU A 245 -20.51 -21.45 11.89
C GLU A 245 -21.65 -21.44 12.91
N ALA A 246 -21.99 -22.60 13.49
CA ALA A 246 -22.99 -22.70 14.54
C ALA A 246 -22.55 -21.95 15.82
N LEU A 247 -21.29 -22.08 16.23
CA LEU A 247 -20.73 -21.31 17.35
C LEU A 247 -20.78 -19.80 17.05
N GLY A 248 -20.41 -19.37 15.85
CA GLY A 248 -20.44 -17.96 15.45
C GLY A 248 -21.86 -17.38 15.41
N TYR A 249 -22.85 -18.17 14.99
CA TYR A 249 -24.25 -17.79 15.10
C TYR A 249 -24.66 -17.59 16.57
N LEU A 250 -24.29 -18.53 17.45
CA LEU A 250 -24.65 -18.50 18.88
C LEU A 250 -23.90 -17.42 19.68
N GLU A 251 -22.73 -16.96 19.22
CA GLU A 251 -22.05 -15.79 19.77
C GLU A 251 -22.96 -14.56 19.67
N LEU A 252 -23.56 -14.34 18.49
CA LEU A 252 -24.29 -13.12 18.17
C LEU A 252 -25.82 -13.23 18.37
N ASN A 253 -26.36 -14.45 18.43
CA ASN A 253 -27.81 -14.71 18.46
C ASN A 253 -28.15 -15.75 19.54
N ASP A 254 -29.39 -15.73 20.04
CA ASP A 254 -29.93 -16.77 20.92
C ASP A 254 -30.64 -17.86 20.11
N ALA A 255 -30.48 -19.11 20.55
CA ALA A 255 -31.31 -20.21 20.08
C ALA A 255 -32.69 -20.19 20.75
N PRO A 256 -33.70 -20.90 20.20
CA PRO A 256 -34.99 -21.05 20.85
C PRO A 256 -34.89 -21.54 22.30
N ASP A 257 -33.98 -22.49 22.57
CA ASP A 257 -33.62 -22.95 23.92
C ASP A 257 -32.10 -23.14 24.05
N ASN A 258 -31.42 -22.12 24.58
CA ASN A 258 -29.98 -22.19 24.86
C ASN A 258 -29.64 -23.29 25.90
N ALA A 259 -30.52 -23.60 26.85
CA ALA A 259 -30.20 -24.61 27.87
C ALA A 259 -30.07 -26.00 27.23
N ALA A 260 -30.94 -26.32 26.27
CA ALA A 260 -30.88 -27.57 25.52
C ALA A 260 -29.63 -27.68 24.61
N LEU A 261 -29.00 -26.56 24.22
CA LEU A 261 -27.76 -26.58 23.42
C LEU A 261 -26.48 -26.57 24.25
N ALA A 262 -26.53 -26.45 25.57
CA ALA A 262 -25.32 -26.36 26.41
C ALA A 262 -24.38 -27.58 26.23
N LEU A 263 -24.94 -28.79 26.17
CA LEU A 263 -24.12 -30.00 25.92
C LEU A 263 -23.59 -30.06 24.48
N PRO A 264 -24.39 -29.85 23.41
CA PRO A 264 -23.88 -29.69 22.04
C PRO A 264 -22.78 -28.64 21.89
N VAL A 265 -22.90 -27.47 22.54
CA VAL A 265 -21.87 -26.43 22.55
C VAL A 265 -20.57 -26.94 23.16
N ARG A 266 -20.65 -27.69 24.26
CA ARG A 266 -19.46 -28.28 24.87
C ARG A 266 -18.78 -29.24 23.89
N THR A 267 -19.54 -30.10 23.23
CA THR A 267 -19.02 -31.02 22.21
C THR A 267 -18.34 -30.26 21.06
N ALA A 268 -18.93 -29.16 20.60
CA ALA A 268 -18.34 -28.30 19.57
C ALA A 268 -17.00 -27.69 20.04
N LEU A 269 -16.92 -27.20 21.28
CA LEU A 269 -15.68 -26.66 21.84
C LEU A 269 -14.60 -27.74 22.02
N GLU A 270 -14.98 -28.96 22.39
CA GLU A 270 -14.08 -30.10 22.46
C GLU A 270 -13.52 -30.49 21.08
N SER A 271 -14.27 -30.28 20.00
CA SER A 271 -13.83 -30.56 18.63
C SER A 271 -12.84 -29.53 18.06
N LEU A 272 -12.74 -28.33 18.66
CA LEU A 272 -11.78 -27.29 18.24
C LEU A 272 -10.34 -27.70 18.48
N ALA A 273 -10.05 -28.48 19.54
CA ALA A 273 -8.70 -28.94 19.86
C ALA A 273 -8.10 -29.82 18.74
N PRO A 274 -8.74 -30.92 18.29
CA PRO A 274 -8.21 -31.71 17.18
C PRO A 274 -8.22 -30.94 15.84
N TRP A 275 -9.16 -30.02 15.64
CA TRP A 275 -9.14 -29.16 14.44
C TRP A 275 -7.90 -28.25 14.40
N ILE A 276 -7.65 -27.47 15.46
CA ILE A 276 -6.44 -26.62 15.55
C ILE A 276 -5.16 -27.45 15.44
N ALA A 277 -5.09 -28.62 16.09
CA ALA A 277 -3.90 -29.46 16.01
C ALA A 277 -3.56 -29.85 14.55
N ARG A 278 -4.57 -30.16 13.73
CA ARG A 278 -4.41 -30.44 12.29
C ARG A 278 -4.02 -29.20 11.49
N GLU A 279 -4.70 -28.08 11.71
CA GLU A 279 -4.43 -26.84 10.98
C GLU A 279 -3.00 -26.34 11.24
N VAL A 280 -2.59 -26.38 12.51
CA VAL A 280 -1.24 -26.00 12.93
C VAL A 280 -0.17 -26.96 12.41
N SER A 281 -0.44 -28.26 12.33
CA SER A 281 0.52 -29.22 11.77
C SER A 281 0.71 -29.03 10.26
N ASN A 282 -0.32 -28.56 9.56
CA ASN A 282 -0.33 -28.42 8.11
C ASN A 282 0.15 -27.03 7.62
N SER A 283 0.28 -26.05 8.51
CA SER A 283 0.76 -24.71 8.17
C SER A 283 2.19 -24.44 8.67
N ASN A 284 2.95 -23.73 7.85
CA ASN A 284 4.28 -23.19 8.17
C ASN A 284 4.30 -21.66 8.24
N HIS A 285 3.16 -21.01 7.99
CA HIS A 285 3.04 -19.56 7.95
C HIS A 285 1.91 -19.11 8.86
N PHE A 286 2.27 -18.37 9.89
CA PHE A 286 1.35 -17.86 10.89
C PHE A 286 1.56 -16.37 11.07
N TRP A 287 0.45 -15.67 11.22
CA TRP A 287 0.43 -14.28 11.67
C TRP A 287 -0.02 -14.24 13.13
N PRO A 288 0.34 -13.21 13.90
CA PRO A 288 -0.08 -13.11 15.30
C PRO A 288 -1.60 -13.28 15.50
N GLU A 289 -2.41 -12.77 14.58
CA GLU A 289 -3.87 -12.82 14.58
C GLU A 289 -4.48 -14.14 14.10
N THR A 290 -3.67 -15.11 13.64
CA THR A 290 -4.21 -16.40 13.19
C THR A 290 -4.97 -17.10 14.33
N TYR A 291 -6.21 -17.50 14.05
CA TYR A 291 -7.17 -18.10 14.98
C TYR A 291 -7.70 -17.18 16.09
N ALA A 292 -7.34 -15.88 16.09
CA ALA A 292 -7.76 -14.98 17.17
C ALA A 292 -9.28 -14.75 17.18
N SER A 293 -9.91 -14.62 16.00
CA SER A 293 -11.35 -14.40 15.87
C SER A 293 -12.15 -15.61 16.35
N GLU A 294 -11.77 -16.81 15.90
CA GLU A 294 -12.38 -18.08 16.29
C GLU A 294 -12.21 -18.32 17.80
N THR A 295 -11.06 -17.91 18.34
CA THR A 295 -10.79 -17.94 19.79
C THR A 295 -11.75 -17.06 20.58
N GLN A 296 -11.90 -15.80 20.17
CA GLN A 296 -12.80 -14.86 20.86
C GLN A 296 -14.24 -15.34 20.81
N MET A 297 -14.70 -15.76 19.63
CA MET A 297 -16.04 -16.30 19.40
C MET A 297 -16.33 -17.48 20.33
N ALA A 298 -15.49 -18.51 20.31
CA ALA A 298 -15.71 -19.72 21.09
C ALA A 298 -15.69 -19.47 22.61
N LEU A 299 -14.81 -18.58 23.09
CA LEU A 299 -14.76 -18.20 24.50
C LEU A 299 -16.00 -17.38 24.92
N ALA A 300 -16.48 -16.48 24.05
CA ALA A 300 -17.72 -15.74 24.28
C ALA A 300 -18.95 -16.67 24.33
N VAL A 301 -18.98 -17.70 23.47
CA VAL A 301 -20.03 -18.73 23.53
C VAL A 301 -19.91 -19.56 24.81
N ALA A 302 -18.71 -19.98 25.22
CA ALA A 302 -18.51 -20.69 26.48
C ALA A 302 -19.03 -19.88 27.68
N ASP A 303 -18.79 -18.57 27.69
CA ASP A 303 -19.28 -17.65 28.71
C ASP A 303 -20.80 -17.57 28.71
N LYS A 304 -21.39 -17.37 27.53
CA LYS A 304 -22.83 -17.26 27.32
C LYS A 304 -23.57 -18.50 27.80
N PHE A 305 -23.00 -19.69 27.61
CA PHE A 305 -23.64 -20.96 27.98
C PHE A 305 -23.24 -21.48 29.38
N SER A 306 -22.29 -20.86 30.07
CA SER A 306 -21.88 -21.25 31.44
C SER A 306 -23.01 -21.26 32.49
N PRO A 307 -24.05 -20.40 32.42
CA PRO A 307 -25.15 -20.43 33.40
C PRO A 307 -26.01 -21.70 33.35
N TYR A 308 -25.92 -22.52 32.29
CA TYR A 308 -26.72 -23.74 32.14
C TYR A 308 -26.10 -24.98 32.80
N GLY A 309 -25.12 -24.78 33.69
CA GLY A 309 -24.59 -25.85 34.57
C GLY A 309 -23.58 -26.79 33.91
N ILE A 310 -23.08 -26.46 32.71
CA ILE A 310 -22.03 -27.20 32.01
C ILE A 310 -20.69 -26.50 32.23
N ASP A 311 -19.67 -27.26 32.65
CA ASP A 311 -18.29 -26.78 32.74
C ASP A 311 -17.57 -26.94 31.39
N TYR A 312 -17.11 -25.81 30.85
CA TYR A 312 -16.35 -25.73 29.58
C TYR A 312 -14.85 -25.63 29.79
N VAL A 313 -14.35 -25.51 31.03
CA VAL A 313 -12.92 -25.31 31.33
C VAL A 313 -12.08 -26.46 30.80
N ALA A 314 -12.56 -27.70 30.89
CA ALA A 314 -11.83 -28.87 30.36
C ALA A 314 -11.65 -28.80 28.84
N ALA A 315 -12.71 -28.44 28.11
CA ALA A 315 -12.67 -28.28 26.65
C ALA A 315 -11.70 -27.17 26.22
N VAL A 316 -11.78 -26.01 26.89
CA VAL A 316 -10.90 -24.87 26.62
C VAL A 316 -9.43 -25.18 26.94
N LYS A 317 -9.15 -25.95 28.00
CA LYS A 317 -7.78 -26.42 28.30
C LYS A 317 -7.23 -27.37 27.23
N ALA A 318 -8.05 -28.30 26.73
CA ALA A 318 -7.65 -29.20 25.64
C ALA A 318 -7.32 -28.39 24.37
N TRP A 319 -8.15 -27.37 24.08
CA TRP A 319 -7.90 -26.46 22.97
C TRP A 319 -6.61 -25.66 23.13
N ARG A 320 -6.35 -25.11 24.33
CA ARG A 320 -5.09 -24.41 24.63
C ARG A 320 -3.85 -25.27 24.38
N ALA A 321 -3.94 -26.55 24.72
CA ALA A 321 -2.85 -27.50 24.53
C ALA A 321 -2.54 -27.76 23.05
N ALA A 322 -3.55 -27.67 22.16
CA ALA A 322 -3.37 -27.86 20.71
C ALA A 322 -2.43 -26.83 20.08
N PHE A 323 -2.30 -25.64 20.68
CA PHE A 323 -1.36 -24.61 20.22
C PHE A 323 0.10 -24.86 20.60
N ASN A 324 0.42 -25.88 21.43
CA ASN A 324 1.79 -26.19 21.86
C ASN A 324 2.61 -26.99 20.82
N HIS A 325 2.31 -26.83 19.54
CA HIS A 325 2.99 -27.50 18.43
C HIS A 325 4.33 -26.82 18.10
N PRO A 326 5.36 -27.55 17.61
CA PRO A 326 6.63 -26.94 17.21
C PRO A 326 6.49 -25.79 16.21
N ASN A 327 5.54 -25.87 15.27
CA ASN A 327 5.34 -24.87 14.20
C ASN A 327 4.87 -23.51 14.71
N THR A 328 4.30 -23.40 15.92
CA THR A 328 3.75 -22.14 16.46
C THR A 328 4.75 -21.38 17.33
N LYS A 329 5.90 -21.97 17.65
CA LYS A 329 6.87 -21.42 18.62
C LYS A 329 7.36 -20.03 18.24
N GLU A 330 7.53 -19.76 16.96
CA GLU A 330 8.04 -18.48 16.46
C GLU A 330 6.92 -17.47 16.16
N ALA A 331 5.70 -17.96 15.93
CA ALA A 331 4.56 -17.19 15.40
C ALA A 331 3.95 -16.17 16.38
N ARG A 332 4.22 -16.30 17.69
CA ARG A 332 3.63 -15.46 18.76
C ARG A 332 2.11 -15.25 18.58
N LEU A 333 1.37 -16.34 18.39
CA LEU A 333 -0.08 -16.32 18.21
C LEU A 333 -0.80 -15.64 19.38
N MET A 334 -1.83 -14.86 19.07
CA MET A 334 -2.69 -14.19 20.05
C MET A 334 -3.68 -15.16 20.72
N ALA A 335 -4.17 -16.18 19.98
CA ALA A 335 -5.15 -17.14 20.46
C ALA A 335 -4.76 -17.82 21.80
N PRO A 336 -3.55 -18.39 21.99
CA PRO A 336 -3.11 -18.94 23.26
C PRO A 336 -3.24 -17.97 24.44
N ARG A 337 -2.90 -16.69 24.23
CA ARG A 337 -2.97 -15.66 25.27
C ARG A 337 -4.42 -15.38 25.67
N LEU A 338 -5.32 -15.25 24.70
CA LEU A 338 -6.76 -15.04 24.96
C LEU A 338 -7.35 -16.19 25.78
N ILE A 339 -6.96 -17.43 25.46
CA ILE A 339 -7.39 -18.61 26.23
C ILE A 339 -6.81 -18.60 27.64
N ASP A 340 -5.52 -18.26 27.80
CA ASP A 340 -4.87 -18.19 29.11
C ASP A 340 -5.53 -17.11 30.02
N GLU A 341 -5.85 -15.94 29.45
CA GLU A 341 -6.59 -14.86 30.13
C GLU A 341 -7.98 -15.33 30.58
N TRP A 342 -8.71 -16.01 29.70
CA TRP A 342 -10.01 -16.57 30.00
C TRP A 342 -9.95 -17.61 31.13
N LEU A 343 -9.01 -18.56 31.06
CA LEU A 343 -8.82 -19.60 32.09
C LEU A 343 -8.45 -19.01 33.45
N ALA A 344 -7.61 -17.97 33.47
CA ALA A 344 -7.24 -17.27 34.69
C ALA A 344 -8.45 -16.60 35.35
N SER A 345 -9.34 -15.98 34.55
CA SER A 345 -10.56 -15.35 35.05
C SER A 345 -11.48 -16.36 35.76
N ARG A 346 -11.61 -17.58 35.22
CA ARG A 346 -12.46 -18.64 35.78
C ARG A 346 -11.90 -19.21 37.09
N ALA A 347 -10.59 -19.38 37.17
CA ALA A 347 -9.92 -19.82 38.41
C ALA A 347 -10.05 -18.78 39.54
N ALA A 348 -10.11 -17.49 39.22
CA ALA A 348 -10.34 -16.43 40.21
C ALA A 348 -11.78 -16.47 40.77
N THR A 349 -12.77 -16.75 39.92
CA THR A 349 -14.18 -16.88 40.35
C THR A 349 -14.38 -18.06 41.31
N GLU A 350 -13.77 -19.22 41.03
CA GLU A 350 -13.85 -20.40 41.92
C GLU A 350 -13.25 -20.15 43.32
N LYS A 351 -12.20 -19.34 43.42
CA LYS A 351 -11.52 -19.02 44.69
C LYS A 351 -12.27 -17.99 45.54
N SER A 352 -13.37 -17.41 45.07
CA SER A 352 -14.19 -16.44 45.80
C SER A 352 -15.55 -16.97 46.31
N PRO A 353 -15.66 -18.12 47.03
CA PRO A 353 -16.96 -18.61 47.50
C PRO A 353 -17.49 -17.99 48.81
N ALA A 354 -16.86 -16.95 49.39
CA ALA A 354 -17.06 -16.60 50.82
C ALA A 354 -17.52 -15.17 51.17
N ARG A 355 -18.23 -14.41 50.31
CA ARG A 355 -18.72 -13.07 50.70
C ARG A 355 -20.21 -12.75 50.52
N ALA A 356 -21.04 -13.71 50.10
CA ALA A 356 -22.45 -13.44 49.79
C ALA A 356 -23.49 -14.00 50.79
N THR A 357 -23.09 -14.54 51.95
CA THR A 357 -24.02 -15.09 52.98
C THR A 357 -24.03 -14.33 54.31
N SER A 358 -23.57 -13.07 54.36
CA SER A 358 -23.76 -12.21 55.55
C SER A 358 -24.48 -10.90 55.22
N ARG A 359 -25.76 -10.98 54.91
CA ARG A 359 -26.76 -9.91 55.09
C ARG A 359 -28.15 -10.55 55.00
N ARG A 360 -28.55 -11.18 56.11
CA ARG A 360 -29.95 -11.24 56.52
C ARG A 360 -30.10 -10.33 57.72
#